data_AF-A0A9P0BUQ0-F1
#
_entry.id   AF-A0A9P0BUQ0-F1
#
_cell.length_a   1.000
_cell.length_b   1.000
_cell.length_c   1.000
_cell.angle_alpha   90.00
_cell.angle_beta   90.00
_cell.angle_gamma   90.00
#
_symmetry.space_group_name_H-M   'P 1'
#
loop_
_entity.id
_entity.type
_entity.pdbx_description
1 polymer ?
#
loop_
_entity_poly.entity_id
_entity_poly.type
_entity_poly.pdbx_seq_one_letter_code
_entity_poly.pdbx_strand_id
1 'polypeptide(L)'
;MSLKAYEDACTRAELFGQPLPDKEDFLSKHKHLDVVEFEEVEIRTAENTAMLEDHLKEGSGGLAELNTILDSTQTKINKLKGVCGTITNFFRVKMSAKDNLSYSSEPSYIGQTNYDKDYIPPNSDVGSINQGLGPEDSEMTPRAGKSKQNGGDINTALNELQKMEDQENTSLLGKAAVKDIGQQVTSQISKLDQLINSADRAQASLNNQNKQMRTFLR
;
A
#
# COMPACT_ATOMS: atom_id res chain seq x y z
N MET A 1 14.66 25.07 -6.37
CA MET A 1 13.89 26.14 -5.67
C MET A 1 14.66 27.47 -5.62
N SER A 2 15.61 27.66 -6.54
CA SER A 2 16.67 28.67 -6.44
C SER A 2 16.26 30.14 -6.64
N LEU A 3 15.23 30.43 -7.44
CA LEU A 3 14.77 31.81 -7.68
C LEU A 3 14.13 32.44 -6.45
N LYS A 4 13.35 31.66 -5.70
CA LYS A 4 12.66 32.14 -4.48
C LYS A 4 13.64 32.34 -3.32
N ALA A 5 14.64 31.47 -3.22
CA ALA A 5 15.75 31.61 -2.27
C ALA A 5 16.61 32.85 -2.57
N TYR A 6 16.79 33.20 -3.84
CA TYR A 6 17.49 34.42 -4.24
C TYR A 6 16.70 35.69 -3.87
N GLU A 7 15.39 35.73 -4.12
CA GLU A 7 14.54 36.85 -3.72
C GLU A 7 14.56 37.06 -2.19
N ASP A 8 14.53 35.98 -1.41
CA ASP A 8 14.65 36.04 0.05
C ASP A 8 16.03 36.55 0.51
N ALA A 9 17.10 36.13 -0.17
CA ALA A 9 18.44 36.65 0.09
C ALA A 9 18.57 38.15 -0.24
N CYS A 10 17.93 38.62 -1.32
CA CYS A 10 17.89 40.03 -1.67
C CYS A 10 17.14 40.88 -0.64
N THR A 11 15.94 40.44 -0.22
CA THR A 11 15.15 41.13 0.80
C THR A 11 15.88 41.17 2.15
N ARG A 12 16.60 40.09 2.49
CA ARG A 12 17.47 40.05 3.67
C ARG A 12 18.63 41.05 3.57
N ALA A 13 19.32 41.10 2.43
CA ALA A 13 20.42 42.04 2.23
C ALA A 13 19.96 43.50 2.34
N GLU A 14 18.78 43.82 1.80
CA GLU A 14 18.15 45.14 1.93
C GLU A 14 17.82 45.48 3.39
N LEU A 15 17.26 44.54 4.14
CA LEU A 15 16.91 44.72 5.55
C LEU A 15 18.13 44.97 6.45
N PHE A 16 19.25 44.30 6.16
CA PHE A 16 20.49 44.41 6.93
C PHE A 16 21.50 45.43 6.34
N GLY A 17 21.13 46.16 5.28
CA GLY A 17 22.00 47.15 4.64
C GLY A 17 23.26 46.56 4.01
N GLN A 18 23.22 45.27 3.63
CA GLN A 18 24.32 44.56 2.99
C GLN A 18 24.27 44.72 1.47
N PRO A 19 25.41 44.62 0.76
CA PRO A 19 25.41 44.64 -0.70
C PRO A 19 24.56 43.49 -1.25
N LEU A 20 23.76 43.79 -2.27
CA LEU A 20 22.89 42.77 -2.88
C LEU A 20 23.77 41.63 -3.45
N PRO A 21 23.42 40.37 -3.14
CA PRO A 21 24.14 39.23 -3.70
C PRO A 21 23.94 39.17 -5.22
N ASP A 22 25.03 38.91 -5.93
CA ASP A 22 24.98 38.75 -7.39
C ASP A 22 24.25 37.46 -7.78
N LYS A 23 23.37 37.55 -8.78
CA LYS A 23 22.39 36.51 -9.10
C LYS A 23 23.05 35.24 -9.63
N GLU A 24 23.99 35.38 -10.56
CA GLU A 24 24.69 34.22 -11.17
C GLU A 24 25.59 33.50 -10.16
N ASP A 25 26.27 34.26 -9.33
CA ASP A 25 27.16 33.75 -8.28
C ASP A 25 26.38 33.03 -7.17
N PHE A 26 25.23 33.59 -6.78
CA PHE A 26 24.31 32.98 -5.81
C PHE A 26 23.71 31.69 -6.34
N LEU A 27 23.20 31.70 -7.59
CA LEU A 27 22.63 30.52 -8.23
C LEU A 27 23.68 29.41 -8.39
N SER A 28 24.92 29.75 -8.76
CA SER A 28 26.01 28.77 -8.90
C SER A 28 26.42 28.18 -7.55
N LYS A 29 26.49 29.00 -6.49
CA LYS A 29 26.76 28.54 -5.12
C LYS A 29 25.61 27.80 -4.45
N HIS A 30 24.38 27.90 -4.94
CA HIS A 30 23.24 27.17 -4.35
C HIS A 30 22.76 26.01 -5.22
N LYS A 31 23.26 25.86 -6.45
CA LYS A 31 22.94 24.73 -7.34
C LYS A 31 23.33 23.39 -6.73
N HIS A 32 24.48 23.31 -6.07
CA HIS A 32 24.94 22.09 -5.41
C HIS A 32 24.19 21.81 -4.10
N LEU A 33 23.69 22.86 -3.44
CA LEU A 33 22.86 22.73 -2.24
C LEU A 33 21.48 22.14 -2.57
N ASP A 34 20.85 22.60 -3.66
CA ASP A 34 19.57 22.04 -4.13
C ASP A 34 19.72 20.52 -4.38
N VAL A 35 20.78 20.07 -5.06
CA VAL A 35 21.00 18.63 -5.35
C VAL A 35 21.18 17.79 -4.07
N VAL A 36 21.99 18.27 -3.13
CA VAL A 36 22.23 17.56 -1.86
C VAL A 36 20.96 17.52 -1.00
N GLU A 37 20.19 18.60 -0.96
CA GLU A 37 18.94 18.66 -0.20
C GLU A 37 17.87 17.75 -0.83
N PHE A 38 17.77 17.67 -2.16
CA PHE A 38 16.89 16.72 -2.84
C PHE A 38 17.27 15.27 -2.53
N GLU A 39 18.56 14.92 -2.59
CA GLU A 39 19.03 13.56 -2.29
C GLU A 39 18.79 13.20 -0.82
N GLU A 40 19.04 14.10 0.13
CA GLU A 40 18.78 13.87 1.55
C GLU A 40 17.28 13.70 1.86
N VAL A 41 16.42 14.49 1.21
CA VAL A 41 14.96 14.36 1.36
C VAL A 41 14.46 13.05 0.76
N GLU A 42 14.96 12.64 -0.40
CA GLU A 42 14.60 11.36 -1.02
C GLU A 42 15.05 10.18 -0.16
N ILE A 43 16.29 10.19 0.35
CA ILE A 43 16.81 9.15 1.25
C ILE A 43 15.95 9.06 2.52
N ARG A 44 15.68 10.18 3.18
CA ARG A 44 14.82 10.20 4.38
C ARG A 44 13.41 9.72 4.09
N THR A 45 12.85 10.07 2.93
CA THR A 45 11.52 9.63 2.53
C THR A 45 11.49 8.13 2.30
N ALA A 46 12.48 7.58 1.59
CA ALA A 46 12.62 6.15 1.36
C ALA A 46 12.87 5.35 2.65
N GLU A 47 13.66 5.89 3.58
CA GLU A 47 13.88 5.28 4.90
C GLU A 47 12.58 5.23 5.71
N ASN A 48 11.86 6.35 5.78
CA ASN A 48 10.57 6.41 6.47
C ASN A 48 9.52 5.47 5.86
N THR A 49 9.45 5.36 4.52
CA THR A 49 8.53 4.41 3.87
C THR A 49 8.93 2.96 4.14
N ALA A 50 10.22 2.63 4.15
CA ALA A 50 10.69 1.29 4.49
C ALA A 50 10.34 0.92 5.95
N MET A 51 10.58 1.81 6.92
CA MET A 51 10.19 1.58 8.31
C MET A 51 8.68 1.39 8.47
N LEU A 52 7.87 2.16 7.74
CA LEU A 52 6.40 2.00 7.75
C LEU A 52 5.99 0.61 7.26
N GLU A 53 6.64 0.08 6.23
CA GLU A 53 6.34 -1.23 5.67
C GLU A 53 6.56 -2.38 6.66
N ASP A 54 7.64 -2.32 7.43
CA ASP A 54 7.92 -3.31 8.48
C ASP A 54 6.86 -3.28 9.59
N HIS A 55 6.43 -2.09 10.01
CA HIS A 55 5.33 -1.93 10.97
C HIS A 55 4.00 -2.47 10.44
N LEU A 56 3.69 -2.23 9.16
CA LEU A 56 2.48 -2.77 8.53
C LEU A 56 2.53 -4.29 8.45
N LYS A 57 3.69 -4.87 8.16
CA LYS A 57 3.88 -6.31 8.09
C LYS A 57 3.71 -6.98 9.45
N GLU A 58 4.27 -6.40 10.50
CA GLU A 58 4.08 -6.87 11.88
C GLU A 58 2.59 -6.82 12.29
N GLY A 59 1.93 -5.68 12.06
CA GLY A 59 0.49 -5.53 12.32
C GLY A 59 -0.38 -6.52 11.54
N SER A 60 -0.01 -6.81 10.28
CA SER A 60 -0.71 -7.78 9.44
C SER A 60 -0.60 -9.21 9.99
N GLY A 61 0.58 -9.62 10.45
CA GLY A 61 0.79 -10.94 11.04
C GLY A 61 -0.06 -11.13 12.29
N GLY A 62 0.00 -10.15 13.21
CA GLY A 62 -0.79 -10.19 14.44
C GLY A 62 -2.30 -10.24 14.20
N LEU A 63 -2.83 -9.47 13.23
CA LEU A 63 -4.24 -9.53 12.88
C LEU A 63 -4.68 -10.84 12.20
N ALA A 64 -3.81 -11.45 11.39
CA ALA A 64 -4.09 -12.75 10.78
C ALA A 64 -4.16 -13.86 11.83
N GLU A 65 -3.24 -13.85 12.80
CA GLU A 65 -3.26 -14.76 13.94
C GLU A 65 -4.50 -14.55 14.81
N LEU A 66 -4.87 -13.29 15.10
CA LEU A 66 -6.08 -12.97 15.85
C LEU A 66 -7.33 -13.51 15.15
N ASN A 67 -7.49 -13.28 13.86
CA ASN A 67 -8.63 -13.84 13.11
C ASN A 67 -8.64 -15.38 13.16
N THR A 68 -7.49 -16.04 13.06
CA THR A 68 -7.38 -17.50 13.18
C THR A 68 -7.80 -18.00 14.57
N ILE A 69 -7.36 -17.33 15.64
CA ILE A 69 -7.76 -17.64 17.02
C ILE A 69 -9.26 -17.46 17.20
N LEU A 70 -9.83 -16.40 16.61
CA LEU A 70 -11.26 -16.12 16.69
C LEU A 70 -12.07 -17.18 15.95
N ASP A 71 -11.66 -17.62 14.76
CA ASP A 71 -12.36 -18.68 14.03
C ASP A 71 -12.31 -20.02 14.80
N SER A 72 -11.17 -20.35 15.40
CA SER A 72 -11.01 -21.52 16.30
C SER A 72 -11.92 -21.41 17.54
N THR A 73 -11.99 -20.23 18.14
CA THR A 73 -12.84 -19.96 19.31
C THR A 73 -14.33 -20.07 18.97
N GLN A 74 -14.76 -19.50 17.84
CA GLN A 74 -16.14 -19.64 17.37
C GLN A 74 -16.50 -21.10 17.08
N THR A 75 -15.57 -21.89 16.53
CA THR A 75 -15.76 -23.34 16.33
C THR A 75 -15.96 -24.07 17.66
N LYS A 76 -15.16 -23.75 18.68
CA LYS A 76 -15.31 -24.33 20.03
C LYS A 76 -16.63 -23.91 20.67
N ILE A 77 -17.03 -22.65 20.54
CA ILE A 77 -18.33 -22.16 21.01
C ILE A 77 -19.46 -22.93 20.30
N ASN A 78 -19.41 -23.10 18.98
CA ASN A 78 -20.41 -23.85 18.21
C ASN A 78 -20.53 -25.32 18.67
N LYS A 79 -19.40 -25.99 18.92
CA LYS A 79 -19.40 -27.34 19.49
C LYS A 79 -20.04 -27.37 20.87
N LEU A 80 -19.74 -26.40 21.72
CA LEU A 80 -20.32 -26.30 23.06
C LEU A 80 -21.83 -26.00 23.01
N LYS A 81 -22.27 -25.16 22.06
CA LYS A 81 -23.70 -24.92 21.76
C LYS A 81 -24.39 -26.23 21.39
N GLY A 82 -23.85 -26.96 20.41
CA GLY A 82 -24.48 -28.13 19.84
C GLY A 82 -24.52 -29.34 20.77
N VAL A 83 -23.45 -29.58 21.53
CA VAL A 83 -23.33 -30.76 22.40
C VAL A 83 -24.04 -30.57 23.74
N CYS A 84 -24.09 -29.34 24.26
CA CYS A 84 -24.56 -29.13 25.62
C CYS A 84 -25.67 -28.09 25.76
N GLY A 85 -25.90 -27.21 24.79
CA GLY A 85 -26.91 -26.16 24.85
C GLY A 85 -26.60 -25.04 25.86
N THR A 86 -26.16 -25.39 27.07
CA THR A 86 -25.70 -24.47 28.13
C THR A 86 -24.48 -25.04 28.86
N ILE A 87 -23.70 -24.20 29.52
CA ILE A 87 -22.55 -24.64 30.34
C ILE A 87 -23.02 -25.53 31.51
N THR A 88 -24.18 -25.23 32.10
CA THR A 88 -24.78 -26.03 33.17
C THR A 88 -25.08 -27.46 32.72
N ASN A 89 -25.59 -27.63 31.50
CA ASN A 89 -25.80 -28.95 30.89
C ASN A 89 -24.47 -29.64 30.57
N PHE A 90 -23.43 -28.92 30.14
CA PHE A 90 -22.09 -29.50 29.94
C PHE A 90 -21.56 -30.09 31.25
N PHE A 91 -21.65 -29.35 32.36
CA PHE A 91 -21.22 -29.87 33.66
C PHE A 91 -22.10 -31.03 34.12
N ARG A 92 -23.42 -30.96 33.93
CA ARG A 92 -24.32 -32.08 34.25
C ARG A 92 -23.98 -33.34 33.46
N VAL A 93 -23.80 -33.24 32.14
CA VAL A 93 -23.43 -34.37 31.27
C VAL A 93 -22.05 -34.90 31.64
N LYS A 94 -21.05 -34.03 31.84
CA LYS A 94 -19.69 -34.46 32.20
C LYS A 94 -19.61 -35.09 33.59
N MET A 95 -20.39 -34.62 34.56
CA MET A 95 -20.47 -35.22 35.89
C MET A 95 -21.25 -36.54 35.83
N SER A 96 -22.38 -36.58 35.11
CA SER A 96 -23.16 -37.80 34.89
C SER A 96 -22.38 -38.87 34.11
N ALA A 97 -21.49 -38.47 33.20
CA ALA A 97 -20.61 -39.37 32.44
C ALA A 97 -19.47 -39.94 33.29
N LYS A 98 -19.10 -39.29 34.41
CA LYS A 98 -18.20 -39.89 35.40
C LYS A 98 -18.90 -40.90 36.30
N ASP A 99 -20.20 -40.72 36.52
CA ASP A 99 -20.99 -41.57 37.43
C ASP A 99 -21.75 -42.71 36.71
N ASN A 100 -21.86 -42.69 35.37
CA ASN A 100 -22.57 -43.72 34.60
C ASN A 100 -21.72 -44.28 33.46
N LEU A 101 -20.86 -45.24 33.78
CA LEU A 101 -20.58 -46.37 32.88
C LEU A 101 -21.81 -47.30 32.89
N SER A 102 -22.95 -46.82 32.42
CA SER A 102 -24.13 -47.65 32.17
C SER A 102 -24.49 -47.56 30.70
N TYR A 103 -24.18 -48.67 30.04
CA TYR A 103 -24.40 -48.98 28.64
C TYR A 103 -25.87 -48.74 28.25
N SER A 104 -26.13 -47.74 27.41
CA SER A 104 -27.37 -47.67 26.64
C SER A 104 -27.02 -47.36 25.19
N SER A 105 -27.12 -48.42 24.39
CA SER A 105 -26.78 -48.48 22.99
C SER A 105 -27.95 -48.03 22.14
N GLU A 106 -27.97 -46.78 21.68
CA GLU A 106 -28.63 -46.40 20.42
C GLU A 106 -27.95 -45.17 19.81
N PRO A 107 -27.42 -45.24 18.57
CA PRO A 107 -26.95 -44.07 17.85
C PRO A 107 -28.13 -43.40 17.11
N SER A 108 -28.55 -42.22 17.56
CA SER A 108 -29.51 -41.40 16.81
C SER A 108 -28.83 -40.72 15.62
N TYR A 109 -29.12 -41.25 14.43
CA TYR A 109 -28.75 -40.71 13.12
C TYR A 109 -29.41 -39.33 12.89
N ILE A 110 -28.62 -38.26 12.84
CA ILE A 110 -29.05 -36.92 12.41
C ILE A 110 -28.00 -36.38 11.44
N GLY A 111 -28.41 -36.11 10.20
CA GLY A 111 -27.67 -35.23 9.28
C GLY A 111 -27.59 -35.68 7.83
N GLN A 112 -28.71 -35.64 7.09
CA GLN A 112 -28.65 -35.50 5.63
C GLN A 112 -28.19 -34.06 5.32
N THR A 113 -26.99 -33.91 4.77
CA THR A 113 -26.53 -32.63 4.23
C THR A 113 -27.04 -32.48 2.80
N ASN A 114 -28.03 -31.62 2.59
CA ASN A 114 -28.37 -31.12 1.26
C ASN A 114 -27.31 -30.07 0.86
N TYR A 115 -26.31 -30.48 0.10
CA TYR A 115 -25.39 -29.58 -0.60
C TYR A 115 -25.35 -30.01 -2.06
N ASP A 116 -26.38 -29.65 -2.84
CA ASP A 116 -26.28 -29.66 -4.31
C ASP A 116 -27.47 -28.97 -5.00
N LYS A 117 -27.57 -27.62 -4.98
CA LYS A 117 -28.55 -26.94 -5.84
C LYS A 117 -28.18 -25.58 -6.45
N ASP A 118 -27.09 -24.90 -6.06
CA ASP A 118 -26.85 -23.52 -6.57
C ASP A 118 -25.48 -23.28 -7.23
N TYR A 119 -24.85 -24.30 -7.82
CA TYR A 119 -23.67 -24.08 -8.67
C TYR A 119 -24.06 -23.87 -10.14
N ILE A 120 -23.95 -22.62 -10.61
CA ILE A 120 -24.08 -22.24 -12.03
C ILE A 120 -22.71 -21.73 -12.51
N PRO A 121 -21.99 -22.46 -13.37
CA PRO A 121 -20.83 -21.90 -14.06
C PRO A 121 -21.28 -20.97 -15.22
N PRO A 122 -20.59 -19.84 -15.45
CA PRO A 122 -20.95 -18.91 -16.52
C PRO A 122 -20.56 -19.44 -17.89
N ASN A 123 -21.53 -19.49 -18.81
CA ASN A 123 -21.32 -19.64 -20.24
C ASN A 123 -21.61 -18.27 -20.88
N SER A 124 -20.61 -17.68 -21.55
CA SER A 124 -20.84 -16.61 -22.52
C SER A 124 -19.69 -16.55 -23.52
N ASP A 125 -19.84 -17.35 -24.58
CA ASP A 125 -19.41 -16.97 -25.91
C ASP A 125 -20.24 -15.75 -26.35
N VAL A 126 -19.59 -14.60 -26.49
CA VAL A 126 -20.05 -13.49 -27.34
C VAL A 126 -18.85 -12.71 -27.88
N GLY A 127 -18.61 -12.86 -29.18
CA GLY A 127 -18.62 -11.72 -30.08
C GLY A 127 -17.41 -10.77 -30.09
N SER A 128 -16.42 -11.16 -30.89
CA SER A 128 -15.61 -10.32 -31.78
C SER A 128 -16.15 -8.91 -32.06
N ILE A 129 -15.49 -7.87 -31.53
CA ILE A 129 -15.51 -6.50 -32.06
C ILE A 129 -14.13 -5.88 -31.78
N ASN A 130 -13.29 -5.78 -32.82
CA ASN A 130 -12.39 -4.66 -33.13
C ASN A 130 -11.50 -5.07 -34.30
N GLN A 131 -12.04 -4.88 -35.50
CA GLN A 131 -11.28 -4.78 -36.74
C GLN A 131 -10.52 -3.44 -36.76
N GLY A 132 -9.28 -3.50 -37.24
CA GLY A 132 -8.70 -2.42 -38.02
C GLY A 132 -7.78 -1.44 -37.28
N LEU A 133 -6.49 -1.77 -37.24
CA LEU A 133 -5.40 -0.81 -37.44
C LEU A 133 -4.31 -1.52 -38.25
N GLY A 134 -4.18 -1.14 -39.53
CA GLY A 134 -3.23 -1.71 -40.47
C GLY A 134 -1.79 -1.22 -40.25
N PRO A 135 -0.80 -1.81 -40.94
CA PRO A 135 0.62 -1.56 -40.73
C PRO A 135 1.16 -0.30 -41.47
N GLU A 136 0.39 0.78 -41.58
CA GLU A 136 0.72 1.94 -42.44
C GLU A 136 0.65 3.30 -41.70
N ASP A 137 1.02 3.35 -40.41
CA ASP A 137 1.28 4.64 -39.74
C ASP A 137 2.72 5.10 -40.04
N SER A 138 2.89 5.65 -41.23
CA SER A 138 4.04 6.47 -41.61
C SER A 138 3.90 7.88 -41.02
N GLU A 139 4.20 8.06 -39.73
CA GLU A 139 4.44 9.39 -39.15
C GLU A 139 5.95 9.64 -38.97
N MET A 140 6.64 9.92 -40.08
CA MET A 140 7.89 10.69 -40.06
C MET A 140 7.73 11.94 -40.92
N THR A 141 7.46 13.08 -40.28
CA THR A 141 7.71 14.39 -40.88
C THR A 141 8.56 15.24 -39.93
N PRO A 142 9.87 15.42 -40.20
CA PRO A 142 10.62 16.48 -39.52
C PRO A 142 10.28 17.83 -40.17
N ARG A 143 9.58 18.67 -39.41
CA ARG A 143 9.34 20.08 -39.74
C ARG A 143 10.67 20.84 -39.72
N ALA A 144 11.18 21.17 -40.91
CA ALA A 144 12.36 22.01 -41.11
C ALA A 144 12.09 23.46 -40.67
N GLY A 145 12.28 23.75 -39.39
CA GLY A 145 12.46 25.10 -38.87
C GLY A 145 13.93 25.50 -38.99
N LYS A 146 14.25 26.43 -39.88
CA LYS A 146 15.58 27.08 -39.94
C LYS A 146 15.78 27.89 -38.66
N SER A 147 16.38 27.30 -37.62
CA SER A 147 17.02 28.10 -36.58
C SER A 147 18.39 28.53 -37.11
N LYS A 148 18.60 29.85 -37.18
CA LYS A 148 19.95 30.41 -37.33
C LYS A 148 20.70 30.04 -36.06
N GLN A 149 21.51 28.99 -36.10
CA GLN A 149 22.53 28.76 -35.10
C GLN A 149 23.67 29.72 -35.41
N ASN A 150 23.76 30.81 -34.63
CA ASN A 150 24.98 31.58 -34.55
C ASN A 150 26.06 30.62 -34.03
N GLY A 151 27.14 30.46 -34.79
CA GLY A 151 28.25 29.59 -34.44
C GLY A 151 28.87 30.02 -33.11
N GLY A 152 28.46 29.39 -32.02
CA GLY A 152 29.20 29.39 -30.77
C GLY A 152 30.43 28.51 -30.94
N ASP A 153 31.55 28.93 -30.36
CA ASP A 153 32.79 28.16 -30.35
C ASP A 153 32.54 26.72 -29.91
N ILE A 154 33.27 25.76 -30.50
CA ILE A 154 33.15 24.32 -30.24
C ILE A 154 33.23 24.01 -28.73
N ASN A 155 34.07 24.76 -28.00
CA ASN A 155 34.22 24.63 -26.56
C ASN A 155 32.98 25.08 -25.78
N THR A 156 32.23 26.06 -26.29
CA THR A 156 30.97 26.52 -25.69
C THR A 156 29.87 25.51 -25.89
N ALA A 157 29.76 24.93 -27.10
CA ALA A 157 28.80 23.87 -27.39
C ALA A 157 29.06 22.59 -26.58
N LEU A 158 30.33 22.23 -26.36
CA LEU A 158 30.73 21.11 -25.49
C LEU A 158 30.33 21.32 -24.03
N ASN A 159 30.55 22.53 -23.49
CA ASN A 159 30.12 22.86 -22.12
C ASN A 159 28.59 22.90 -21.98
N GLU A 160 27.88 23.31 -23.03
CA GLU A 160 26.42 23.36 -23.04
C GLU A 160 25.80 21.95 -23.13
N LEU A 161 26.40 21.05 -23.92
CA LEU A 161 26.04 19.63 -23.97
C LEU A 161 26.25 18.93 -22.64
N GLN A 162 27.41 19.15 -22.01
CA GLN A 162 27.70 18.58 -20.70
C GLN A 162 26.69 19.08 -19.64
N LYS A 163 26.34 20.37 -19.67
CA LYS A 163 25.29 20.91 -18.79
C LYS A 163 23.90 20.30 -19.02
N MET A 164 23.53 20.01 -20.28
CA MET A 164 22.26 19.36 -20.59
C MET A 164 22.26 17.89 -20.17
N GLU A 165 23.36 17.17 -20.38
CA GLU A 165 23.52 15.79 -19.93
C GLU A 165 23.42 15.67 -18.40
N ASP A 166 24.07 16.57 -17.66
CA ASP A 166 23.97 16.63 -16.19
C ASP A 166 22.53 16.95 -15.72
N GLN A 167 21.82 17.83 -16.43
CA GLN A 167 20.42 18.17 -16.13
C GLN A 167 19.45 17.04 -16.50
N GLU A 168 19.72 16.30 -17.56
CA GLU A 168 18.90 15.16 -17.99
C GLU A 168 19.09 13.99 -17.03
N ASN A 169 20.33 13.66 -16.67
CA ASN A 169 20.62 12.59 -15.73
C ASN A 169 20.04 12.85 -14.34
N THR A 170 20.13 14.09 -13.83
CA THR A 170 19.50 14.48 -12.56
C THR A 170 17.97 14.46 -12.62
N SER A 171 17.38 14.86 -13.74
CA SER A 171 15.92 14.84 -13.97
C SER A 171 15.37 13.42 -14.09
N LEU A 172 16.10 12.49 -14.71
CA LEU A 172 15.71 11.09 -14.87
C LEU A 172 15.82 10.31 -13.56
N LEU A 173 16.88 10.54 -12.78
CA LEU A 173 17.03 9.96 -11.44
C LEU A 173 15.90 10.39 -10.50
N GLY A 174 15.62 11.69 -10.41
CA GLY A 174 14.52 12.19 -9.57
C GLY A 174 13.14 11.70 -10.04
N LYS A 175 12.90 11.60 -11.36
CA LYS A 175 11.61 11.06 -11.87
C LYS A 175 11.42 9.58 -11.57
N ALA A 176 12.48 8.77 -11.67
CA ALA A 176 12.41 7.35 -11.35
C ALA A 176 12.21 7.15 -9.84
N ALA A 177 12.99 7.83 -8.99
CA ALA A 177 12.85 7.75 -7.54
C ALA A 177 11.46 8.20 -7.05
N VAL A 178 10.95 9.33 -7.56
CA VAL A 178 9.60 9.82 -7.23
C VAL A 178 8.51 8.83 -7.65
N LYS A 179 8.66 8.18 -8.81
CA LYS A 179 7.72 7.16 -9.28
C LYS A 179 7.74 5.93 -8.36
N ASP A 180 8.92 5.47 -7.96
CA ASP A 180 9.09 4.30 -7.09
C ASP A 180 8.53 4.57 -5.68
N ILE A 181 8.81 5.73 -5.09
CA ILE A 181 8.23 6.17 -3.81
C ILE A 181 6.70 6.24 -3.93
N GLY A 182 6.18 6.81 -5.01
CA GLY A 182 4.74 6.88 -5.26
C GLY A 182 4.08 5.50 -5.32
N GLN A 183 4.72 4.53 -5.96
CA GLN A 183 4.26 3.14 -6.00
C GLN A 183 4.31 2.48 -4.61
N GLN A 184 5.39 2.68 -3.86
CA GLN A 184 5.54 2.13 -2.51
C GLN A 184 4.46 2.67 -1.56
N VAL A 185 4.22 3.98 -1.58
CA VAL A 185 3.16 4.62 -0.77
C VAL A 185 1.78 4.09 -1.16
N THR A 186 1.49 3.94 -2.46
CA THR A 186 0.20 3.39 -2.94
C THR A 186 -0.02 1.95 -2.47
N SER A 187 1.04 1.13 -2.50
CA SER A 187 1.02 -0.25 -1.98
C SER A 187 0.76 -0.27 -0.47
N GLN A 188 1.42 0.61 0.28
CA GLN A 188 1.22 0.72 1.74
C GLN A 188 -0.19 1.16 2.11
N ILE A 189 -0.80 2.08 1.35
CA ILE A 189 -2.21 2.47 1.52
C ILE A 189 -3.13 1.27 1.32
N SER A 190 -2.88 0.49 0.26
CA SER A 190 -3.66 -0.72 0.00
C SER A 190 -3.53 -1.76 1.13
N LYS A 191 -2.34 -1.90 1.72
CA LYS A 191 -2.09 -2.74 2.89
C LYS A 191 -2.83 -2.21 4.13
N LEU A 192 -2.83 -0.90 4.36
CA LEU A 192 -3.60 -0.28 5.45
C LEU A 192 -5.09 -0.58 5.33
N ASP A 193 -5.67 -0.48 4.14
CA ASP A 193 -7.08 -0.83 3.90
C ASP A 193 -7.36 -2.30 4.23
N GLN A 194 -6.43 -3.21 3.89
CA GLN A 194 -6.54 -4.62 4.27
C GLN A 194 -6.47 -4.81 5.79
N LEU A 195 -5.59 -4.10 6.48
CA LEU A 195 -5.48 -4.13 7.94
C LEU A 195 -6.75 -3.63 8.63
N ILE A 196 -7.32 -2.53 8.14
CA ILE A 196 -8.57 -1.97 8.67
C ILE A 196 -9.70 -2.99 8.54
N ASN A 197 -9.90 -3.57 7.35
CA ASN A 197 -10.92 -4.59 7.13
C ASN A 197 -10.71 -5.83 8.02
N SER A 198 -9.46 -6.26 8.18
CA SER A 198 -9.09 -7.39 9.03
C SER A 198 -9.36 -7.11 10.52
N ALA A 199 -9.06 -5.89 10.97
CA ALA A 199 -9.32 -5.43 12.33
C ALA A 199 -10.82 -5.33 12.62
N ASP A 200 -11.61 -4.78 11.68
CA ASP A 200 -13.06 -4.70 11.81
C ASP A 200 -13.70 -6.09 11.92
N ARG A 201 -13.26 -7.04 11.09
CA ARG A 201 -13.69 -8.44 11.18
C ARG A 201 -13.35 -9.04 12.55
N ALA A 202 -12.12 -8.84 13.03
CA ALA A 202 -11.69 -9.34 14.33
C ALA A 202 -12.53 -8.74 15.46
N GLN A 203 -12.78 -7.42 15.43
CA GLN A 203 -13.60 -6.73 16.41
C GLN A 203 -15.05 -7.22 16.41
N ALA A 204 -15.67 -7.37 15.24
CA ALA A 204 -17.02 -7.91 15.11
C ALA A 204 -17.11 -9.34 15.66
N SER A 205 -16.14 -10.19 15.33
CA SER A 205 -16.09 -11.58 15.80
C SER A 205 -15.89 -11.66 17.31
N LEU A 206 -14.96 -10.88 17.88
CA LEU A 206 -14.74 -10.77 19.33
C LEU A 206 -16.02 -10.38 20.07
N ASN A 207 -16.70 -9.34 19.61
CA ASN A 207 -17.93 -8.84 20.23
C ASN A 207 -19.04 -9.90 20.19
N ASN A 208 -19.20 -10.58 19.06
CA ASN A 208 -20.17 -11.65 18.90
C ASN A 208 -19.86 -12.85 19.81
N GLN A 209 -18.60 -13.30 19.84
CA GLN A 209 -18.16 -14.40 20.71
C GLN A 209 -18.37 -14.07 22.18
N ASN A 210 -18.01 -12.85 22.61
CA ASN A 210 -18.26 -12.39 23.97
C ASN A 210 -19.74 -12.39 24.34
N LYS A 211 -20.62 -11.96 23.43
CA LYS A 211 -22.07 -12.00 23.64
C LYS A 211 -22.57 -13.44 23.79
N GLN A 212 -22.10 -14.35 22.95
CA GLN A 212 -22.44 -15.76 23.02
C GLN A 212 -21.98 -16.38 24.33
N MET A 213 -20.72 -16.18 24.73
CA MET A 213 -20.18 -16.69 25.99
C MET A 213 -20.96 -16.17 27.21
N ARG A 214 -21.33 -14.88 27.22
CA ARG A 214 -22.18 -14.32 28.29
C ARG A 214 -23.55 -14.98 28.35
N THR A 215 -24.10 -15.36 27.21
CA THR A 215 -25.37 -16.08 27.14
C THR A 215 -25.22 -17.51 27.66
N PHE A 216 -24.08 -18.17 27.41
CA PHE A 216 -23.80 -19.51 27.93
C PHE A 216 -23.64 -19.61 29.44
N LEU A 217 -23.23 -18.51 30.07
CA LEU A 217 -22.99 -18.42 31.51
C LEU A 217 -24.25 -18.03 32.30
N ARG A 218 -25.32 -17.61 31.63
CA ARG A 218 -26.64 -17.41 32.24
C ARG A 218 -27.45 -18.70 32.16
#